data_AF-A0A7W1HZF7-F1
#
_entry.id   AF-A0A7W1HZF7-F1
#
_cell.length_a   1.000
_cell.length_b   1.000
_cell.length_c   1.000
_cell.angle_alpha   90.00
_cell.angle_beta   90.00
_cell.angle_gamma   90.00
#
_symmetry.space_group_name_H-M   'P 1'
#
loop_
_entity.id
_entity.type
_entity.pdbx_description
1 polymer ?
#
loop_
_entity_poly.entity_id
_entity_poly.type
_entity_poly.pdbx_seq_one_letter_code
_entity_poly.pdbx_strand_id
1 'polypeptide(L)'
;METLGEKARDLTEGIAREESEQFRIDARDFLSARERGGTTGTRIDQQTAALTDAAEIVNRSFPTVEPSGRFINAISPVVIPNRQSLFWRLMPIGMMVVFLFVGALVTLGIVGFAGGGVALALFGPHLWLLLVLLAFFSWWRQSVVMVPDGCRAVVTRFGKLEEVVESGRKLLFNPWKQVSYIVNTTREYPYNAPIREAPTASRVNASVDLFLQFKIEDPAEFIFTVGGVKG
;
A
#
# COMPACT_ATOMS: atom_id res chain seq x y z
N MET A 1 -32.94 -7.78 -36.38
CA MET A 1 -31.85 -8.64 -35.83
C MET A 1 -30.45 -8.09 -36.16
N GLU A 2 -30.30 -7.08 -37.02
CA GLU A 2 -28.99 -6.46 -37.36
C GLU A 2 -28.30 -5.68 -36.22
N THR A 3 -29.06 -5.16 -35.25
CA THR A 3 -28.53 -4.24 -34.22
C THR A 3 -27.69 -4.90 -33.12
N LEU A 4 -27.78 -6.23 -32.96
CA LEU A 4 -27.01 -6.97 -31.96
C LEU A 4 -25.60 -7.31 -32.45
N GLY A 5 -25.42 -7.53 -33.76
CA GLY A 5 -24.11 -7.83 -34.34
C GLY A 5 -23.17 -6.63 -34.35
N GLU A 6 -23.71 -5.44 -34.59
CA GLU A 6 -22.96 -4.18 -34.59
C GLU A 6 -22.49 -3.80 -33.17
N LYS A 7 -23.37 -3.97 -32.17
CA LYS A 7 -23.04 -3.70 -30.77
C LYS A 7 -22.02 -4.69 -30.19
N ALA A 8 -22.04 -5.95 -30.64
CA ALA A 8 -21.05 -6.95 -30.25
C ALA A 8 -19.67 -6.66 -30.86
N ARG A 9 -19.61 -6.12 -32.09
CA ARG A 9 -18.37 -5.71 -32.74
C ARG A 9 -17.76 -4.49 -32.07
N ASP A 10 -18.57 -3.48 -31.76
CA ASP A 10 -18.13 -2.25 -31.07
C ASP A 10 -17.57 -2.55 -29.66
N LEU A 11 -18.22 -3.46 -28.90
CA LEU A 11 -17.69 -3.93 -27.62
C LEU A 11 -16.37 -4.69 -27.75
N THR A 12 -16.21 -5.49 -28.82
CA THR A 12 -14.98 -6.26 -29.05
C THR A 12 -13.83 -5.34 -29.47
N GLU A 13 -14.10 -4.32 -30.30
CA GLU A 13 -13.12 -3.31 -30.68
C GLU A 13 -12.73 -2.41 -29.50
N GLY A 14 -13.68 -2.05 -28.63
CA GLY A 14 -13.42 -1.30 -27.40
C GLY A 14 -12.51 -2.07 -26.43
N ILE A 15 -12.80 -3.34 -26.17
CA ILE A 15 -11.98 -4.21 -25.30
C ILE A 15 -10.59 -4.42 -25.89
N ALA A 16 -10.49 -4.68 -27.21
CA ALA A 16 -9.18 -4.84 -27.87
C ALA A 16 -8.36 -3.54 -27.85
N ARG A 17 -9.01 -2.38 -27.87
CA ARG A 17 -8.34 -1.08 -27.79
C ARG A 17 -7.85 -0.77 -26.37
N GLU A 18 -8.64 -1.07 -25.34
CA GLU A 18 -8.20 -0.96 -23.94
C GLU A 18 -7.05 -1.92 -23.62
N GLU A 19 -7.13 -3.17 -24.09
CA GLU A 19 -6.08 -4.17 -23.88
C GLU A 19 -4.78 -3.79 -24.63
N SER A 20 -4.88 -3.21 -25.84
CA SER A 20 -3.73 -2.72 -26.60
C SER A 20 -3.13 -1.41 -26.08
N GLU A 21 -3.92 -0.54 -25.42
CA GLU A 21 -3.40 0.61 -24.69
C GLU A 21 -2.71 0.19 -23.39
N GLN A 22 -3.21 -0.84 -22.71
CA GLN A 22 -2.57 -1.42 -21.53
C GLN A 22 -1.28 -2.19 -21.86
N PHE A 23 -1.19 -2.77 -23.06
CA PHE A 23 0.01 -3.42 -23.62
C PHE A 23 0.83 -2.51 -24.56
N ARG A 24 0.69 -1.18 -24.45
CA ARG A 24 1.51 -0.26 -25.25
C ARG A 24 2.92 -0.19 -24.66
N ILE A 25 3.72 -1.19 -25.02
CA ILE A 25 5.13 -1.27 -24.67
C ILE A 25 5.85 -0.08 -25.32
N ASP A 26 6.27 0.90 -24.52
CA ASP A 26 7.03 2.05 -25.00
C ASP A 26 8.44 1.56 -25.37
N ALA A 27 8.84 1.73 -26.63
CA ALA A 27 10.16 1.35 -27.12
C ALA A 27 11.30 1.98 -26.30
N ARG A 28 11.03 3.11 -25.63
CA ARG A 28 11.96 3.79 -24.73
C ARG A 28 12.27 3.02 -23.45
N ASP A 29 11.39 2.12 -23.02
CA ASP A 29 11.55 1.36 -21.78
C ASP A 29 12.59 0.22 -21.93
N PHE A 30 12.84 -0.19 -23.18
CA PHE A 30 13.87 -1.18 -23.53
C PHE A 30 15.26 -0.61 -23.71
N LEU A 31 15.41 0.72 -23.79
CA LEU A 31 16.74 1.32 -23.94
C LEU A 31 17.59 0.96 -22.72
N SER A 32 18.80 0.48 -22.93
CA SER A 32 19.70 0.17 -21.81
C SER A 32 20.14 1.46 -21.11
N ALA A 33 20.50 1.41 -19.82
CA ALA A 33 20.97 2.58 -19.06
C ALA A 33 22.17 3.30 -19.71
N ARG A 34 22.94 2.57 -20.55
CA ARG A 34 24.04 3.09 -21.35
C ARG A 34 23.57 3.85 -22.59
N GLU A 35 22.53 3.38 -23.28
CA GLU A 35 21.94 4.05 -24.45
C GLU A 35 21.12 5.29 -24.06
N ARG A 36 20.61 5.35 -22.82
CA ARG A 36 19.89 6.52 -22.27
C ARG A 36 20.81 7.72 -21.91
N GLY A 37 22.09 7.68 -22.26
CA GLY A 37 23.03 8.79 -22.02
C GLY A 37 23.63 8.83 -20.61
N GLY A 38 23.57 7.73 -19.86
CA GLY A 38 23.99 7.65 -18.47
C GLY A 38 22.99 8.32 -17.52
N THR A 39 22.63 7.65 -16.42
CA THR A 39 21.72 8.20 -15.43
C THR A 39 22.35 9.44 -14.79
N THR A 40 21.90 10.62 -15.20
CA THR A 40 22.49 11.92 -14.81
C THR A 40 22.10 12.34 -13.39
N GLY A 41 21.55 11.43 -12.58
CA GLY A 41 21.18 11.68 -11.20
C GLY A 41 20.21 10.63 -10.67
N THR A 42 20.22 10.46 -9.35
CA THR A 42 19.23 9.66 -8.62
C THR A 42 18.25 10.57 -7.90
N ARG A 43 16.94 10.28 -8.00
CA ARG A 43 15.90 10.97 -7.24
C ARG A 43 15.34 10.04 -6.17
N ILE A 44 15.18 10.54 -4.96
CA ILE A 44 14.50 9.80 -3.90
C ILE A 44 13.00 10.12 -4.04
N ASP A 45 12.17 9.09 -4.13
CA ASP A 45 10.71 9.27 -4.26
C ASP A 45 9.96 8.39 -3.26
N GLN A 46 8.84 8.88 -2.75
CA GLN A 46 7.97 8.16 -1.81
C GLN A 46 6.81 7.55 -2.59
N GLN A 47 6.72 6.23 -2.60
CA GLN A 47 5.63 5.53 -3.30
C GLN A 47 4.59 4.99 -2.32
N THR A 48 3.32 5.05 -2.72
CA THR A 48 2.21 4.42 -2.00
C THR A 48 1.92 3.05 -2.62
N ALA A 49 1.89 1.99 -1.82
CA ALA A 49 1.66 0.63 -2.33
C ALA A 49 0.87 -0.24 -1.37
N ALA A 50 0.34 -1.37 -1.84
CA ALA A 50 -0.20 -2.38 -0.94
C ALA A 50 0.93 -2.97 -0.07
N LEU A 51 0.59 -3.42 1.13
CA LEU A 51 1.56 -3.99 2.08
C LEU A 51 2.30 -5.23 1.49
N THR A 52 1.62 -5.97 0.63
CA THR A 52 2.16 -7.12 -0.11
C THR A 52 3.22 -6.72 -1.13
N ASP A 53 3.03 -5.56 -1.76
CA ASP A 53 3.84 -5.09 -2.89
C ASP A 53 4.96 -4.15 -2.42
N ALA A 54 4.86 -3.67 -1.16
CA ALA A 54 5.83 -2.78 -0.54
C ALA A 54 7.25 -3.37 -0.58
N ALA A 55 7.40 -4.68 -0.38
CA ALA A 55 8.71 -5.35 -0.45
C ALA A 55 9.31 -5.26 -1.85
N GLU A 56 8.50 -5.46 -2.89
CA GLU A 56 8.94 -5.43 -4.28
C GLU A 56 9.32 -3.99 -4.69
N ILE A 57 8.52 -3.01 -4.30
CA ILE A 57 8.73 -1.60 -4.66
C ILE A 57 9.95 -1.03 -3.96
N VAL A 58 10.16 -1.32 -2.67
CA VAL A 58 11.37 -0.87 -1.95
C VAL A 58 12.64 -1.55 -2.48
N ASN A 59 12.50 -2.76 -3.03
CA ASN A 59 13.61 -3.50 -3.62
C ASN A 59 13.85 -3.15 -5.11
N ARG A 60 12.97 -2.39 -5.76
CA ARG A 60 13.15 -1.96 -7.15
C ARG A 60 13.55 -0.49 -7.25
N SER A 61 14.34 -0.20 -8.28
CA SER A 61 14.69 1.16 -8.70
C SER A 61 14.00 1.41 -10.03
N PHE A 62 13.15 2.45 -10.09
CA PHE A 62 12.34 2.74 -11.28
C PHE A 62 13.02 3.84 -12.10
N PRO A 63 13.28 3.63 -13.40
CA PRO A 63 13.69 4.72 -14.26
C PRO A 63 12.49 5.65 -14.47
N THR A 64 12.59 6.91 -14.03
CA THR A 64 11.54 7.91 -14.26
C THR A 64 12.06 9.01 -15.20
N VAL A 65 11.15 9.61 -15.96
CA VAL A 65 11.44 10.69 -16.91
C VAL A 65 11.01 12.00 -16.28
N GLU A 66 11.97 12.91 -16.08
CA GLU A 66 11.69 14.25 -15.60
C GLU A 66 10.93 15.05 -16.69
N PRO A 67 10.13 16.09 -16.36
CA PRO A 67 9.44 16.92 -17.36
C PRO A 67 10.38 17.57 -18.39
N SER A 68 11.68 17.62 -18.10
CA SER A 68 12.77 18.05 -18.97
C SER A 68 13.20 17.00 -20.03
N GLY A 69 12.59 15.81 -20.04
CA GLY A 69 12.90 14.72 -20.97
C GLY A 69 14.14 13.89 -20.60
N ARG A 70 14.72 14.11 -19.41
CA ARG A 70 15.93 13.41 -18.93
C ARG A 70 15.56 12.18 -18.07
N PHE A 71 16.25 11.07 -18.30
CA PHE A 71 16.11 9.85 -17.51
C PHE A 71 16.88 9.97 -16.18
N ILE A 72 16.16 9.83 -15.07
CA ILE A 72 16.72 9.81 -13.70
C ILE A 72 16.32 8.50 -13.02
N ASN A 73 17.21 7.97 -12.18
CA ASN A 73 16.92 6.75 -11.43
C ASN A 73 16.15 7.09 -10.15
N ALA A 74 14.87 6.74 -10.08
CA ALA A 74 14.06 6.93 -8.89
C ALA A 74 14.20 5.74 -7.95
N ILE A 75 14.68 6.00 -6.74
CA ILE A 75 14.82 5.02 -5.68
C ILE A 75 13.77 5.31 -4.63
N SER A 76 13.01 4.29 -4.22
CA SER A 76 12.00 4.42 -3.16
C SER A 76 12.43 3.66 -1.91
N PRO A 77 13.20 4.29 -1.01
CA PRO A 77 13.62 3.64 0.24
C PRO A 77 12.47 3.52 1.24
N VAL A 78 11.37 4.25 1.01
CA VAL A 78 10.20 4.33 1.89
C VAL A 78 8.94 4.09 1.08
N VAL A 79 8.13 3.13 1.54
CA VAL A 79 6.78 2.92 1.01
C VAL A 79 5.75 3.24 2.08
N ILE A 80 4.74 4.00 1.68
CA ILE A 80 3.56 4.29 2.49
C ILE A 80 2.51 3.22 2.15
N PRO A 81 2.23 2.27 3.05
CA PRO A 81 1.23 1.25 2.76
C PRO A 81 -0.15 1.89 2.64
N ASN A 82 -0.91 1.43 1.64
CA ASN A 82 -2.24 1.94 1.38
C ASN A 82 -3.12 1.73 2.61
N ARG A 83 -3.86 2.77 2.99
CA ARG A 83 -4.74 2.74 4.16
C ARG A 83 -5.88 1.77 3.87
N GLN A 84 -5.79 0.55 4.39
CA GLN A 84 -6.97 -0.31 4.47
C GLN A 84 -8.04 0.46 5.26
N SER A 85 -9.13 0.79 4.57
CA SER A 85 -10.16 1.66 5.12
C SER A 85 -10.64 1.09 6.45
N LEU A 86 -10.69 1.93 7.48
CA LEU A 86 -11.23 1.56 8.80
C LEU A 86 -12.67 1.03 8.63
N PHE A 87 -13.39 1.51 7.62
CA PHE A 87 -14.68 0.99 7.20
C PHE A 87 -14.62 -0.50 6.83
N TRP A 88 -13.62 -0.96 6.08
CA TRP A 88 -13.49 -2.36 5.69
C TRP A 88 -13.10 -3.27 6.88
N ARG A 89 -12.34 -2.73 7.84
CA ARG A 89 -12.02 -3.42 9.09
C ARG A 89 -13.23 -3.47 10.04
N LEU A 90 -14.05 -2.42 10.04
CA LEU A 90 -15.25 -2.34 10.88
C LEU A 90 -16.49 -2.98 10.26
N MET A 91 -16.50 -3.21 8.94
CA MET A 91 -17.63 -3.77 8.21
C MET A 91 -18.15 -5.09 8.80
N PRO A 92 -17.33 -6.11 9.14
CA PRO A 92 -17.87 -7.34 9.73
C PRO A 92 -18.48 -7.12 11.12
N ILE A 93 -17.96 -6.18 11.90
CA ILE A 93 -18.52 -5.83 13.22
C ILE A 93 -19.82 -5.05 13.06
N GLY A 94 -19.85 -4.08 12.15
CA GLY A 94 -21.05 -3.31 11.82
C GLY A 94 -22.15 -4.22 11.27
N MET A 95 -21.80 -5.17 10.40
CA MET A 95 -22.71 -6.18 9.90
C MET A 95 -23.24 -7.07 11.04
N MET A 96 -22.40 -7.44 12.01
CA MET A 96 -22.83 -8.17 13.21
C MET A 96 -23.85 -7.36 14.02
N VAL A 97 -23.62 -6.06 14.24
CA VAL A 97 -24.55 -5.19 14.99
C VAL A 97 -25.88 -5.01 14.24
N VAL A 98 -25.84 -4.82 12.92
CA VAL A 98 -27.05 -4.71 12.09
C VAL A 98 -27.82 -6.03 12.09
N PHE A 99 -27.14 -7.17 11.92
CA PHE A 99 -27.77 -8.48 12.03
C PHE A 99 -28.35 -8.74 13.42
N LEU A 100 -27.70 -8.22 14.48
CA LEU A 100 -28.22 -8.31 15.84
C LEU A 100 -29.50 -7.50 16.00
N PHE A 101 -29.54 -6.30 15.46
CA PHE A 101 -30.73 -5.44 15.51
C PHE A 101 -31.90 -6.03 14.69
N VAL A 102 -31.62 -6.48 13.47
CA VAL A 102 -32.62 -7.10 12.58
C VAL A 102 -33.08 -8.45 13.13
N GLY A 103 -32.15 -9.28 13.60
CA GLY A 103 -32.46 -10.58 14.22
C GLY A 103 -33.33 -10.43 15.45
N ALA A 104 -33.06 -9.45 16.32
CA ALA A 104 -33.90 -9.15 17.48
C ALA A 104 -35.32 -8.70 17.07
N LEU A 105 -35.44 -7.81 16.09
CA LEU A 105 -36.74 -7.35 15.56
C LEU A 105 -37.56 -8.50 14.96
N VAL A 106 -36.93 -9.35 14.16
CA VAL A 106 -37.57 -10.52 13.54
C VAL A 106 -37.98 -11.54 14.60
N THR A 107 -37.13 -11.80 15.60
CA THR A 107 -37.45 -12.73 16.68
C THR A 107 -38.63 -12.23 17.51
N LEU A 108 -38.67 -10.93 17.87
CA LEU A 108 -39.81 -10.33 18.57
C LEU A 108 -41.11 -10.37 17.74
N GLY A 109 -41.03 -10.13 16.43
CA GLY A 109 -42.18 -10.21 15.52
C GLY A 109 -42.73 -11.62 15.35
N ILE A 110 -41.86 -12.63 15.21
CA ILE A 110 -42.27 -14.03 15.04
C ILE A 110 -42.81 -14.62 16.35
N VAL A 111 -42.22 -14.27 17.51
CA VAL A 111 -42.76 -14.65 18.83
C VAL A 111 -44.20 -14.16 19.00
N GLY A 112 -44.52 -12.96 18.48
CA GLY A 112 -45.86 -12.40 18.50
C GLY A 112 -46.86 -13.08 17.55
N PHE A 113 -46.42 -13.75 16.49
CA PHE A 113 -47.29 -14.28 15.42
C PHE A 113 -47.41 -15.81 15.38
N ALA A 114 -46.33 -16.55 15.63
CA ALA A 114 -46.26 -18.00 15.37
C ALA A 114 -45.97 -18.86 16.62
N GLY A 115 -45.87 -18.24 17.81
CA GLY A 115 -45.56 -18.92 19.07
C GLY A 115 -44.04 -19.14 19.28
N GLY A 116 -43.59 -18.94 20.51
CA GLY A 116 -42.17 -18.83 20.86
C GLY A 116 -41.29 -20.05 20.54
N GLY A 117 -41.87 -21.25 20.42
CA GLY A 117 -41.12 -22.48 20.16
C GLY A 117 -40.46 -22.55 18.78
N VAL A 118 -41.15 -22.08 17.74
CA VAL A 118 -40.61 -22.08 16.36
C VAL A 118 -39.62 -20.93 16.16
N ALA A 119 -39.88 -19.79 16.80
CA ALA A 119 -38.96 -18.65 16.81
C ALA A 119 -37.62 -18.98 17.49
N LEU A 120 -37.64 -19.67 18.63
CA LEU A 120 -36.43 -20.12 19.34
C LEU A 120 -35.71 -21.27 18.62
N ALA A 121 -36.40 -22.08 17.82
CA ALA A 121 -35.79 -23.18 17.07
C ALA A 121 -35.06 -22.70 15.81
N LEU A 122 -35.61 -21.74 15.06
CA LEU A 122 -34.95 -21.19 13.86
C LEU A 122 -34.02 -20.00 14.16
N PHE A 123 -34.35 -19.14 15.12
CA PHE A 123 -33.56 -17.95 15.48
C PHE A 123 -32.98 -18.04 16.90
N GLY A 124 -32.69 -19.27 17.33
CA GLY A 124 -32.17 -19.56 18.66
C GLY A 124 -30.72 -19.17 18.89
N PRO A 125 -30.22 -19.32 20.14
CA PRO A 125 -28.87 -18.92 20.54
C PRO A 125 -27.74 -19.54 19.71
N HIS A 126 -28.00 -20.63 18.98
CA HIS A 126 -27.04 -21.28 18.09
C HIS A 126 -26.64 -20.40 16.89
N LEU A 127 -27.57 -19.70 16.23
CA LEU A 127 -27.25 -18.79 15.13
C LEU A 127 -26.46 -17.58 15.63
N TRP A 128 -26.82 -17.07 16.81
CA TRP A 128 -26.11 -15.99 17.48
C TRP A 128 -24.66 -16.34 17.79
N LEU A 129 -24.44 -17.54 18.33
CA LEU A 129 -23.10 -18.05 18.64
C LEU A 129 -22.26 -18.22 17.37
N LEU A 130 -22.86 -18.73 16.28
CA LEU A 130 -22.20 -18.87 14.99
C LEU A 130 -21.83 -17.51 14.40
N LEU A 131 -22.71 -16.51 14.49
CA LEU A 131 -22.46 -15.14 14.01
C LEU A 131 -21.33 -14.45 14.79
N VAL A 132 -21.33 -14.56 16.11
CA VAL A 132 -20.26 -14.02 16.97
C VAL A 132 -18.93 -14.70 16.64
N LEU A 133 -18.95 -16.03 16.47
CA LEU A 133 -17.76 -16.78 16.10
C LEU A 133 -17.24 -16.37 14.72
N LEU A 134 -18.13 -16.19 13.73
CA LEU A 134 -17.77 -15.74 12.38
C LEU A 134 -17.21 -14.32 12.38
N ALA A 135 -17.82 -13.41 13.16
CA ALA A 135 -17.36 -12.03 13.30
C ALA A 135 -15.99 -11.96 14.00
N PHE A 136 -15.81 -12.71 15.09
CA PHE A 136 -14.53 -12.81 15.79
C PHE A 136 -13.46 -13.44 14.91
N PHE A 137 -13.79 -14.51 14.18
CA PHE A 137 -12.86 -15.16 13.26
C PHE A 137 -12.46 -14.26 12.10
N SER A 138 -13.42 -13.49 11.54
CA SER A 138 -13.15 -12.50 10.49
C SER A 138 -12.25 -11.37 11.01
N TRP A 139 -12.58 -10.80 12.18
CA TRP A 139 -11.72 -9.82 12.86
C TRP A 139 -10.30 -10.36 13.07
N TRP A 140 -10.20 -11.58 13.60
CA TRP A 140 -8.93 -12.23 13.90
C TRP A 140 -8.09 -12.40 12.63
N ARG A 141 -8.68 -12.89 11.53
CA ARG A 141 -7.98 -12.98 10.24
C ARG A 141 -7.49 -11.63 9.74
N GLN A 142 -8.26 -10.56 9.94
CA GLN A 142 -7.90 -9.21 9.50
C GLN A 142 -6.85 -8.54 10.40
N SER A 143 -6.64 -9.03 11.63
CA SER A 143 -5.68 -8.46 12.60
C SER A 143 -4.24 -8.93 12.39
N VAL A 144 -4.04 -9.92 11.52
CA VAL A 144 -2.71 -10.46 11.19
C VAL A 144 -2.12 -9.66 10.03
N VAL A 145 -1.02 -8.95 10.30
CA VAL A 145 -0.32 -8.15 9.30
C VAL A 145 1.09 -8.71 9.12
N MET A 146 1.50 -8.92 7.87
CA MET A 146 2.84 -9.39 7.55
C MET A 146 3.72 -8.19 7.22
N VAL A 147 4.77 -7.97 8.02
CA VAL A 147 5.83 -7.04 7.66
C VAL A 147 6.87 -7.82 6.85
N PRO A 148 7.25 -7.36 5.64
CA PRO A 148 8.24 -8.05 4.82
C PRO A 148 9.62 -8.17 5.49
N ASP A 149 10.36 -9.20 5.08
CA ASP A 149 11.71 -9.47 5.57
C ASP A 149 12.71 -8.36 5.16
N GLY A 150 13.62 -8.01 6.06
CA GLY A 150 14.62 -6.96 5.85
C GLY A 150 14.07 -5.52 5.91
N CYS A 151 12.76 -5.37 6.13
CA CYS A 151 12.09 -4.10 6.30
C CYS A 151 11.67 -3.88 7.76
N ARG A 152 11.79 -2.66 8.24
CA ARG A 152 11.18 -2.21 9.50
C ARG A 152 9.91 -1.43 9.21
N ALA A 153 8.87 -1.71 9.97
CA ALA A 153 7.59 -1.04 9.88
C ALA A 153 7.48 -0.01 10.99
N VAL A 154 7.24 1.25 10.61
CA VAL A 154 6.93 2.32 11.57
C VAL A 154 5.42 2.32 11.79
N VAL A 155 5.02 1.98 13.02
CA VAL A 155 3.61 1.93 13.42
C VAL A 155 3.23 3.23 14.11
N THR A 156 2.18 3.87 13.61
CA THR A 156 1.59 5.03 14.26
C THR A 156 0.22 4.70 14.83
N ARG A 157 -0.14 5.44 15.86
CA ARG A 157 -1.44 5.41 16.51
C ARG A 157 -1.96 6.84 16.55
N PHE A 158 -3.06 7.10 15.84
CA PHE A 158 -3.65 8.45 15.74
C PHE A 158 -2.63 9.54 15.36
N GLY A 159 -1.75 9.26 14.39
CA GLY A 159 -0.74 10.22 13.93
C GLY A 159 0.47 10.40 14.85
N LYS A 160 0.52 9.70 16.00
CA LYS A 160 1.72 9.64 16.85
C LYS A 160 2.50 8.36 16.59
N LEU A 161 3.82 8.48 16.46
CA LEU A 161 4.74 7.35 16.32
C LEU A 161 4.78 6.59 17.64
N GLU A 162 4.34 5.33 17.64
CA GLU A 162 4.23 4.54 18.87
C GLU A 162 5.37 3.51 18.95
N GLU A 163 5.70 2.85 17.83
CA GLU A 163 6.67 1.76 17.84
C GLU A 163 7.28 1.50 16.46
N VAL A 164 8.55 1.14 16.42
CA VAL A 164 9.22 0.57 15.25
C VAL A 164 9.19 -0.94 15.39
N VAL A 165 8.49 -1.60 14.48
CA VAL A 165 8.29 -3.05 14.50
C VAL A 165 9.26 -3.72 13.53
N GLU A 166 9.97 -4.74 14.01
CA GLU A 166 10.86 -5.56 13.20
C GLU A 166 10.09 -6.44 12.21
N SER A 167 10.82 -6.95 11.21
CA SER A 167 10.29 -7.81 10.15
C SER A 167 9.57 -9.05 10.69
N GLY A 168 8.54 -9.51 9.97
CA GLY A 168 7.80 -10.72 10.29
C GLY A 168 6.31 -10.52 10.54
N ARG A 169 5.65 -11.60 10.93
CA ARG A 169 4.20 -11.63 11.15
C ARG A 169 3.89 -11.07 12.53
N LYS A 170 3.26 -9.89 12.57
CA LYS A 170 2.93 -9.21 13.82
C LYS A 170 1.44 -8.97 13.90
N LEU A 171 0.89 -9.23 15.09
CA LEU A 171 -0.53 -9.14 15.34
C LEU A 171 -0.84 -7.75 15.88
N LEU A 172 -1.36 -6.87 15.01
CA LEU A 172 -1.84 -5.57 15.43
C LEU A 172 -3.27 -5.76 15.95
N PHE A 173 -3.39 -6.15 17.22
CA PHE A 173 -4.68 -6.40 17.85
C PHE A 173 -5.58 -5.15 17.90
N ASN A 174 -4.97 -3.97 17.90
CA ASN A 174 -5.67 -2.73 18.11
C ASN A 174 -6.06 -2.06 16.78
N PRO A 175 -7.35 -1.82 16.48
CA PRO A 175 -7.79 -1.33 15.18
C PRO A 175 -7.33 0.09 14.86
N TRP A 176 -6.92 0.87 15.86
CA TRP A 176 -6.37 2.22 15.68
C TRP A 176 -4.85 2.26 15.49
N LYS A 177 -4.15 1.14 15.64
CA LYS A 177 -2.73 1.03 15.27
C LYS A 177 -2.63 0.71 13.79
N GLN A 178 -1.79 1.46 13.07
CA GLN A 178 -1.60 1.31 11.63
C GLN A 178 -0.12 1.39 11.29
N VAL A 179 0.32 0.54 10.36
CA VAL A 179 1.63 0.69 9.72
C VAL A 179 1.57 1.92 8.81
N SER A 180 2.39 2.94 9.10
CA SER A 180 2.41 4.19 8.32
C SER A 180 3.54 4.24 7.30
N TYR A 181 4.67 3.60 7.62
CA TYR A 181 5.83 3.57 6.74
C TYR A 181 6.51 2.21 6.81
N ILE A 182 6.99 1.73 5.67
CA ILE A 182 7.87 0.57 5.57
C ILE A 182 9.18 1.07 4.99
N VAL A 183 10.26 0.79 5.71
CA VAL A 183 11.61 1.22 5.35
C VAL A 183 12.51 0.00 5.32
N ASN A 184 13.27 -0.17 4.24
CA ASN A 184 14.27 -1.23 4.17
C ASN A 184 15.55 -0.77 4.86
N THR A 185 15.96 -1.52 5.88
CA THR A 185 17.13 -1.23 6.70
C THR A 185 18.31 -2.16 6.41
N THR A 186 18.15 -3.15 5.54
CA THR A 186 19.23 -4.08 5.16
C THR A 186 19.95 -3.65 3.90
N ARG A 187 19.26 -2.95 2.99
CA ARG A 187 19.79 -2.54 1.70
C ARG A 187 20.58 -1.23 1.77
N GLU A 188 21.67 -1.20 1.00
CA GLU A 188 22.41 0.01 0.69
C GLU A 188 21.94 0.60 -0.64
N TYR A 189 21.71 1.91 -0.65
CA TYR A 189 21.18 2.64 -1.79
C TYR A 189 22.28 3.48 -2.45
N PRO A 190 22.54 3.29 -3.75
CA PRO A 190 23.45 4.14 -4.49
C PRO A 190 22.78 5.49 -4.81
N TYR A 191 23.45 6.58 -4.49
CA TYR A 191 23.01 7.95 -4.74
C TYR A 191 24.06 8.68 -5.58
N ASN A 192 23.67 9.09 -6.77
CA ASN A 192 24.49 9.91 -7.65
C ASN A 192 23.94 11.35 -7.65
N ALA A 193 24.74 12.27 -7.16
CA ALA A 193 24.46 13.70 -7.16
C ALA A 193 25.55 14.44 -7.93
N PRO A 194 25.39 14.62 -9.25
CA PRO A 194 26.36 15.37 -10.03
C PRO A 194 26.32 16.85 -9.66
N ILE A 195 27.43 17.37 -9.17
CA ILE A 195 27.58 18.78 -8.82
C ILE A 195 28.26 19.45 -10.03
N ARG A 196 27.48 20.26 -10.74
CA ARG A 196 27.93 20.86 -11.99
C ARG A 196 28.89 22.03 -11.79
N GLU A 197 28.75 22.78 -10.68
CA GLU A 197 29.56 23.96 -10.41
C GLU A 197 29.79 24.11 -8.91
N ALA A 198 30.92 23.60 -8.42
CA ALA A 198 31.40 23.87 -7.07
C ALA A 198 32.47 24.98 -7.14
N PRO A 199 32.26 26.16 -6.51
CA PRO A 199 33.29 27.18 -6.44
C PRO A 199 34.43 26.67 -5.56
N THR A 200 35.60 26.46 -6.16
CA THR A 200 36.80 26.04 -5.43
C THR A 200 37.40 27.22 -4.65
N ALA A 201 38.31 26.95 -3.70
CA ALA A 201 39.05 27.99 -2.99
C ALA A 201 39.79 28.95 -3.95
N SER A 202 40.15 28.49 -5.15
CA SER A 202 40.79 29.26 -6.22
C SER A 202 39.80 29.99 -7.16
N ARG A 203 38.48 29.98 -6.86
CA ARG A 203 37.41 30.54 -7.69
C ARG A 203 37.36 30.02 -9.12
N VAL A 204 37.77 28.76 -9.33
CA VAL A 204 37.61 28.06 -10.61
C VAL A 204 36.42 27.10 -10.47
N ASN A 205 35.55 27.07 -11.49
CA ASN A 205 34.43 26.15 -11.55
C ASN A 205 34.94 24.74 -11.83
N ALA A 206 34.77 23.85 -10.86
CA ALA A 206 35.03 22.43 -11.02
C ALA A 206 33.71 21.66 -11.04
N SER A 207 33.59 20.73 -12.00
CA SER A 207 32.53 19.74 -12.03
C SER A 207 33.02 18.47 -11.33
N VAL A 208 32.28 17.98 -10.34
CA VAL A 208 32.61 16.75 -9.62
C VAL A 208 31.38 15.84 -9.61
N ASP A 209 31.59 14.59 -10.01
CA ASP A 209 30.57 13.55 -9.90
C ASP A 209 30.70 12.88 -8.54
N LEU A 210 29.72 13.12 -7.66
CA LEU A 210 29.67 12.54 -6.33
C LEU A 210 28.78 11.29 -6.32
N PHE A 211 29.40 10.15 -6.02
CA PHE A 211 28.69 8.90 -5.78
C PHE A 211 28.76 8.54 -4.30
N LEU A 212 27.59 8.47 -3.66
CA LEU A 212 27.43 8.11 -2.26
C LEU A 212 26.63 6.82 -2.18
N GLN A 213 26.96 5.98 -1.20
CA GLN A 213 26.16 4.83 -0.85
C GLN A 213 25.69 5.01 0.58
N PHE A 214 24.39 4.99 0.80
CA PHE A 214 23.81 5.19 2.13
C PHE A 214 22.90 4.03 2.51
N LYS A 215 22.82 3.76 3.82
CA LYS A 215 21.93 2.78 4.43
C LYS A 215 21.15 3.46 5.53
N ILE A 216 19.91 3.02 5.75
CA ILE A 216 19.08 3.55 6.83
C ILE A 216 19.24 2.67 8.06
N GLU A 217 19.81 3.23 9.12
CA GLU A 217 19.98 2.54 10.42
C GLU A 217 18.76 2.75 11.32
N ASP A 218 18.36 4.00 11.55
CA ASP A 218 17.14 4.35 12.29
C ASP A 218 16.02 4.80 11.33
N PRO A 219 14.99 3.95 11.11
CA PRO A 219 13.87 4.30 10.24
C PRO A 219 12.97 5.39 10.85
N ALA A 220 12.91 5.55 12.17
CA ALA A 220 12.08 6.58 12.78
C ALA A 220 12.67 7.97 12.53
N GLU A 221 13.95 8.15 12.85
CA GLU A 221 14.68 9.41 12.65
C GLU A 221 14.71 9.82 11.17
N PHE A 222 14.90 8.85 10.26
CA PHE A 222 14.89 9.10 8.83
C PHE A 222 13.56 9.68 8.35
N ILE A 223 12.43 9.09 8.76
CA ILE A 223 11.10 9.57 8.38
C ILE A 223 10.85 10.96 8.93
N PHE A 224 11.23 11.25 10.18
CA PHE A 224 11.07 12.59 10.75
C PHE A 224 11.92 13.64 10.01
N THR A 225 13.16 13.30 9.67
CA THR A 225 14.11 14.23 9.03
C THR A 225 13.77 14.51 7.57
N VAL A 226 13.29 13.51 6.83
CA VAL A 226 13.02 13.61 5.38
C VAL A 226 11.62 14.21 5.08
N GLY A 227 10.81 14.49 6.11
CA GLY A 227 9.51 15.19 5.94
C GLY A 227 8.28 14.31 6.13
N GLY A 228 8.38 13.22 6.90
CA GLY A 228 7.26 12.38 7.31
C GLY A 228 6.25 13.04 8.25
N VAL A 229 6.39 14.33 8.54
CA VAL A 229 5.44 15.08 9.38
C VAL A 229 4.54 15.92 8.48
N LYS A 230 3.57 15.27 7.83
CA LYS A 230 2.26 15.91 7.71
C LYS A 230 1.57 15.70 9.05
N GLY A 231 1.79 16.64 9.96
CA GLY A 231 0.94 16.81 11.14
C GLY A 231 -0.50 17.10 10.73
#